data_AF-A0A4Q0B0S7-F1
#
_entry.id   AF-A0A4Q0B0S7-F1
#
_cell.length_a   1.000
_cell.length_b   1.000
_cell.length_c   1.000
_cell.angle_alpha   90.00
_cell.angle_beta   90.00
_cell.angle_gamma   90.00
#
_symmetry.space_group_name_H-M   'P 1'
#
loop_
_entity.id
_entity.type
_entity.pdbx_description
1 polymer ?
#
loop_
_entity_poly.entity_id
_entity_poly.type
_entity_poly.pdbx_seq_one_letter_code
_entity_poly.pdbx_strand_id
1 'polypeptide(L)'
;MEDILLIQAIERYLDGTMLPAEKAYFEQLRKNTPEIDQMVVEHSMFLAQMDAFADRQQFKQALHQSHQKLMEKGEINEGSAIHTKGKIVMLWNRYKKVTAIAASVAGAIAIITSAMFAYFSPAVNVSQLQQLSKDIEVIKRNQQVQGSLINEVKSKLPENARLISGGTGFLIDTKGYLVTNAHVLRGSGAIVVNNKGQEFTASIVNINPAVDLAILKINDKDYQPLKYLPYSIAKKTGDLGEEIFTLGYPRNEIVYTQGYLSAKTGFDGDTLSTQIQMNSNPGNSGGPVLNKKGEVIGILSTRQTHADGITFAIKSKNIYSLVNHLNNNDSEKNITKIKLPLKSYIANNNREEQVKKMEDCVFLVKAYNN
;
A
#
# COMPACT_ATOMS: atom_id res chain seq x y z
N MET A 1 -19.15 44.07 -27.22
CA MET A 1 -19.34 44.47 -28.64
C MET A 1 -17.99 44.68 -29.31
N GLU A 2 -17.00 45.24 -28.60
CA GLU A 2 -15.61 45.39 -29.06
C GLU A 2 -14.88 44.06 -29.30
N ASP A 3 -15.07 43.04 -28.45
CA ASP A 3 -14.40 41.74 -28.58
C ASP A 3 -14.75 40.98 -29.88
N ILE A 4 -16.01 41.09 -30.34
CA ILE A 4 -16.47 40.44 -31.58
C ILE A 4 -15.83 41.10 -32.80
N LEU A 5 -15.72 42.43 -32.80
CA LEU A 5 -15.07 43.17 -33.87
C LEU A 5 -13.57 42.87 -33.93
N LEU A 6 -12.94 42.65 -32.77
CA LEU A 6 -11.54 42.26 -32.69
C LEU A 6 -11.31 40.85 -33.24
N ILE A 7 -12.16 39.87 -32.90
CA ILE A 7 -12.09 38.52 -33.48
C ILE A 7 -12.27 38.55 -35.00
N GLN A 8 -13.25 39.31 -35.51
CA GLN A 8 -13.45 39.47 -36.95
C GLN A 8 -12.24 40.13 -37.65
N ALA A 9 -11.58 41.08 -36.98
CA ALA A 9 -10.33 41.66 -37.48
C ALA A 9 -9.19 40.62 -37.50
N ILE A 10 -9.07 39.79 -36.45
CA ILE A 10 -8.08 38.71 -36.40
C ILE A 10 -8.32 37.71 -37.55
N GLU A 11 -9.56 37.27 -37.77
CA GLU A 11 -9.92 36.37 -38.87
C GLU A 11 -9.56 36.96 -40.23
N ARG A 12 -9.97 38.21 -40.49
CA ARG A 12 -9.64 38.90 -41.75
C ARG A 12 -8.14 39.09 -41.96
N TYR A 13 -7.39 39.30 -40.87
CA TYR A 13 -5.94 39.39 -40.91
C TYR A 13 -5.30 38.04 -41.29
N LEU A 14 -5.75 36.94 -40.67
CA LEU A 14 -5.25 35.58 -40.92
C LEU A 14 -5.63 35.07 -42.32
N ASP A 15 -6.83 35.39 -42.78
CA ASP A 15 -7.34 35.03 -44.12
C ASP A 15 -6.79 35.94 -45.23
N GLY A 16 -6.04 36.98 -44.88
CA GLY A 16 -5.43 37.91 -45.84
C GLY A 16 -6.43 38.83 -46.56
N THR A 17 -7.61 39.07 -45.99
CA THR A 17 -8.69 39.88 -46.58
C THR A 17 -8.71 41.33 -46.10
N MET A 18 -7.72 41.75 -45.30
CA MET A 18 -7.53 43.15 -44.91
C MET A 18 -6.95 44.01 -46.04
N LEU A 19 -7.39 45.27 -46.10
CA LEU A 19 -6.78 46.26 -46.99
C LEU A 19 -5.34 46.58 -46.53
N PRO A 20 -4.41 46.98 -47.43
CA PRO A 20 -3.02 47.22 -47.05
C PRO A 20 -2.83 48.24 -45.92
N ALA A 21 -3.60 49.33 -45.92
CA ALA A 21 -3.54 50.35 -44.88
C ALA A 21 -4.08 49.85 -43.53
N GLU A 22 -5.15 49.06 -43.58
CA GLU A 22 -5.76 48.43 -42.40
C GLU A 22 -4.84 47.38 -41.78
N LYS A 23 -4.20 46.56 -42.62
CA LYS A 23 -3.21 45.56 -42.19
C LYS A 23 -2.02 46.22 -41.49
N ALA A 24 -1.49 47.31 -42.05
CA ALA A 24 -0.38 48.05 -41.44
C ALA A 24 -0.76 48.62 -40.06
N TYR A 25 -1.97 49.16 -39.93
CA TYR A 25 -2.50 49.62 -38.63
C TYR A 25 -2.63 48.45 -37.64
N PHE A 26 -3.20 47.32 -38.08
CA PHE A 26 -3.36 46.14 -37.23
C PHE A 26 -2.03 45.53 -36.78
N GLU A 27 -1.01 45.52 -37.64
CA GLU A 27 0.35 45.09 -37.28
C GLU A 27 1.01 46.02 -36.26
N GLN A 28 0.78 47.34 -36.37
CA GLN A 28 1.22 48.28 -35.35
C GLN A 28 0.48 48.08 -34.03
N LEU A 29 -0.82 47.77 -34.08
CA LEU A 29 -1.63 47.45 -32.91
C LEU A 29 -1.13 46.19 -32.19
N ARG A 30 -0.81 45.13 -32.94
CA ARG A 30 -0.19 43.91 -32.39
C ARG A 30 1.16 44.19 -31.72
N LYS A 31 2.01 45.04 -32.31
CA LYS A 31 3.31 45.40 -31.73
C LYS A 31 3.19 46.20 -30.43
N ASN A 32 2.16 47.04 -30.33
CA ASN A 32 1.98 47.94 -29.20
C ASN A 32 1.12 47.35 -28.08
N THR A 33 0.39 46.26 -28.35
CA THR A 33 -0.54 45.63 -27.41
C THR A 33 -0.30 44.11 -27.38
N PRO A 34 0.53 43.62 -26.45
CA PRO A 34 0.87 42.19 -26.35
C PRO A 34 -0.35 41.27 -26.25
N GLU A 35 -1.43 41.71 -25.62
CA GLU A 35 -2.67 40.95 -25.50
C GLU A 35 -3.30 40.66 -26.87
N ILE A 36 -3.25 41.62 -27.79
CA ILE A 36 -3.79 41.47 -29.15
C ILE A 36 -2.91 40.53 -29.96
N ASP A 37 -1.58 40.61 -29.80
CA ASP A 37 -0.67 39.66 -30.45
C ASP A 37 -0.90 38.22 -29.99
N GLN A 38 -1.06 38.02 -28.67
CA GLN A 38 -1.38 36.72 -28.10
C GLN A 38 -2.70 36.17 -28.65
N MET A 39 -3.76 36.98 -28.74
CA MET A 39 -5.04 36.54 -29.31
C MET A 39 -4.93 36.11 -30.77
N VAL A 40 -4.10 36.80 -31.59
CA VAL A 40 -3.85 36.39 -32.98
C VAL A 40 -3.16 35.03 -33.04
N VAL A 41 -2.16 34.81 -32.17
CA VAL A 41 -1.44 33.53 -32.08
C VAL A 41 -2.39 32.41 -31.65
N GLU A 42 -3.17 32.61 -30.57
CA GLU A 42 -4.12 31.61 -30.07
C GLU A 42 -5.18 31.26 -31.10
N HIS A 43 -5.75 32.27 -31.78
CA HIS A 43 -6.75 32.05 -32.82
C HIS A 43 -6.14 31.31 -34.03
N SER A 44 -4.91 31.61 -34.43
CA SER A 44 -4.23 30.87 -35.50
C SER A 44 -3.98 29.40 -35.14
N MET A 45 -3.63 29.11 -33.88
CA MET A 45 -3.49 27.72 -33.40
C MET A 45 -4.82 26.99 -33.36
N PHE A 46 -5.89 27.69 -32.97
CA PHE A 46 -7.24 27.13 -32.98
C PHE A 46 -7.70 26.73 -34.38
N LEU A 47 -7.51 27.60 -35.38
CA LEU A 47 -7.83 27.29 -36.78
C LEU A 47 -7.03 26.08 -37.29
N ALA A 48 -5.73 26.03 -37.01
CA ALA A 48 -4.90 24.87 -37.38
C ALA A 48 -5.36 23.56 -36.72
N GLN A 49 -5.87 23.60 -35.48
CA GLN A 49 -6.44 22.43 -34.82
C GLN A 49 -7.78 22.00 -35.44
N MET A 50 -8.62 22.94 -35.86
CA MET A 50 -9.86 22.64 -36.58
C MET A 50 -9.59 21.94 -37.91
N ASP A 51 -8.62 22.42 -38.68
CA ASP A 51 -8.22 21.81 -39.95
C ASP A 51 -7.69 20.38 -39.74
N ALA A 52 -6.77 20.18 -38.78
CA ALA A 52 -6.24 18.86 -38.47
C ALA A 52 -7.33 17.88 -37.99
N PHE A 53 -8.37 18.38 -37.31
CA PHE A 53 -9.53 17.58 -36.94
C PHE A 53 -10.39 17.21 -38.15
N ALA A 54 -10.66 18.17 -39.04
CA ALA A 54 -11.40 17.95 -40.27
C ALA A 54 -10.71 16.89 -41.16
N ASP A 55 -9.39 17.00 -41.34
CA ASP A 55 -8.56 16.03 -42.09
C ASP A 55 -8.67 14.62 -41.50
N ARG A 56 -8.61 14.50 -40.17
CA ARG A 56 -8.74 13.21 -39.48
C ARG A 56 -10.12 12.59 -39.70
N GLN A 57 -11.18 13.39 -39.69
CA GLN A 57 -12.54 12.91 -39.96
C GLN A 57 -12.70 12.46 -41.41
N GLN A 58 -12.18 13.24 -42.37
CA GLN A 58 -12.19 12.87 -43.79
C GLN A 58 -11.41 11.58 -44.03
N PHE A 59 -10.22 11.44 -43.44
CA PHE A 59 -9.42 10.22 -43.54
C PHE A 59 -10.15 9.00 -42.96
N LYS A 60 -10.80 9.14 -41.81
CA LYS A 60 -11.61 8.07 -41.19
C LYS A 60 -12.77 7.66 -42.10
N GLN A 61 -13.47 8.61 -42.69
CA GLN A 61 -14.55 8.33 -43.64
C GLN A 61 -14.03 7.62 -44.89
N ALA A 62 -12.90 8.07 -45.45
CA ALA A 62 -12.26 7.43 -46.60
C ALA A 62 -11.82 5.99 -46.29
N LEU A 63 -11.30 5.72 -45.09
CA LEU A 63 -10.98 4.37 -44.63
C LEU A 63 -12.23 3.48 -44.55
N HIS A 64 -13.32 3.98 -43.96
CA HIS A 64 -14.57 3.20 -43.88
C HIS A 64 -15.15 2.90 -45.26
N GLN A 65 -15.15 3.88 -46.17
CA GLN A 65 -15.61 3.67 -47.55
C GLN A 65 -14.72 2.68 -48.31
N SER A 66 -13.39 2.76 -48.13
CA SER A 66 -12.46 1.83 -48.75
C SER A 66 -12.67 0.41 -48.21
N HIS A 67 -12.85 0.27 -46.90
CA HIS A 67 -13.16 -1.01 -46.25
C HIS A 67 -14.46 -1.61 -46.78
N GLN A 68 -15.53 -0.82 -46.87
CA GLN A 68 -16.81 -1.28 -47.42
C GLN A 68 -16.70 -1.69 -48.88
N LYS A 69 -16.00 -0.91 -49.73
CA LYS A 69 -15.76 -1.28 -51.13
C LYS A 69 -14.99 -2.58 -51.27
N LEU A 70 -13.97 -2.80 -50.44
CA LEU A 70 -13.18 -4.03 -50.45
C LEU A 70 -14.00 -5.24 -49.96
N MET A 71 -14.88 -5.04 -48.97
CA MET A 71 -15.84 -6.04 -48.49
C MET A 71 -16.85 -6.42 -49.58
N GLU A 72 -17.46 -5.43 -50.25
CA GLU A 72 -18.43 -5.65 -51.33
C GLU A 72 -17.83 -6.36 -52.55
N LYS A 73 -16.56 -6.06 -52.86
CA LYS A 73 -15.80 -6.77 -53.90
C LYS A 73 -15.34 -8.17 -53.49
N GLY A 74 -15.48 -8.54 -52.22
CA GLY A 74 -15.00 -9.81 -51.68
C GLY A 74 -13.47 -9.92 -51.60
N GLU A 75 -12.74 -8.79 -51.70
CA GLU A 75 -11.28 -8.74 -51.57
C GLU A 75 -10.83 -8.88 -50.11
N ILE A 76 -11.70 -8.50 -49.17
CA ILE A 76 -11.54 -8.74 -47.73
C ILE A 76 -12.79 -9.45 -47.19
N ASN A 77 -12.59 -10.33 -46.21
CA ASN A 77 -13.67 -11.07 -45.54
C ASN A 77 -13.44 -10.94 -44.02
N GLU A 78 -14.40 -10.36 -43.30
CA GLU A 78 -14.45 -10.43 -41.84
C GLU A 78 -14.98 -11.82 -41.46
N GLY A 79 -14.09 -12.81 -41.58
CA GLY A 79 -14.43 -14.23 -41.58
C GLY A 79 -15.38 -14.65 -40.46
N SER A 80 -16.38 -15.45 -40.84
CA SER A 80 -17.03 -16.39 -39.93
C SER A 80 -15.97 -17.25 -39.24
N ALA A 81 -16.10 -17.43 -37.93
CA ALA A 81 -15.11 -18.11 -37.10
C ALA A 81 -14.71 -19.49 -37.65
N ILE A 82 -13.43 -19.67 -37.99
CA ILE A 82 -12.83 -20.98 -38.23
C ILE A 82 -11.72 -21.20 -37.21
N HIS A 83 -11.91 -22.22 -36.36
CA HIS A 83 -10.90 -22.77 -35.48
C HIS A 83 -9.89 -23.60 -36.30
N THR A 84 -8.59 -23.29 -36.22
CA THR A 84 -7.53 -24.32 -36.26
C THR A 84 -6.19 -23.82 -35.73
N LYS A 85 -5.39 -24.78 -35.24
CA LYS A 85 -4.12 -24.67 -34.48
C LYS A 85 -2.96 -23.97 -35.21
N GLY A 86 -3.11 -22.71 -35.60
CA GLY A 86 -2.10 -21.96 -36.37
C GLY A 86 -1.60 -20.65 -35.75
N LYS A 87 -2.13 -20.19 -34.60
CA LYS A 87 -1.81 -18.83 -34.07
C LYS A 87 -0.36 -18.66 -33.64
N ILE A 88 0.26 -19.67 -33.02
CA ILE A 88 1.63 -19.56 -32.46
C ILE A 88 2.68 -19.50 -33.57
N VAL A 89 2.56 -20.34 -34.61
CA VAL A 89 3.51 -20.37 -35.73
C VAL A 89 3.40 -19.09 -36.57
N MET A 90 2.19 -18.56 -36.77
CA MET A 90 2.00 -17.26 -37.42
C MET A 90 2.59 -16.11 -36.60
N LEU A 91 2.38 -16.07 -35.28
CA LEU A 91 2.97 -15.05 -34.42
C LEU A 91 4.49 -15.10 -34.47
N TRP A 92 5.09 -16.28 -34.35
CA TRP A 92 6.55 -16.43 -34.39
C TRP A 92 7.13 -15.94 -35.73
N ASN A 93 6.54 -16.35 -36.85
CA ASN A 93 7.02 -15.91 -38.17
C ASN A 93 6.85 -14.40 -38.41
N ARG A 94 5.82 -13.78 -37.83
CA ARG A 94 5.57 -12.34 -37.92
C ARG A 94 6.55 -11.52 -37.06
N TYR A 95 6.86 -12.00 -35.85
CA TYR A 95 7.60 -11.21 -34.88
C TYR A 95 9.09 -11.58 -34.74
N LYS A 96 9.57 -12.70 -35.30
CA LYS A 96 10.98 -13.15 -35.18
C LYS A 96 12.04 -12.08 -35.50
N LYS A 97 11.79 -11.19 -36.46
CA LYS A 97 12.71 -10.10 -36.80
C LYS A 97 12.68 -8.98 -35.75
N VAL A 98 11.49 -8.65 -35.24
CA VAL A 98 11.31 -7.61 -34.21
C VAL A 98 11.88 -8.05 -32.87
N THR A 99 11.68 -9.32 -32.48
CA THR A 99 12.30 -9.88 -31.27
C THR A 99 13.82 -9.95 -31.36
N ALA A 100 14.40 -10.26 -32.53
CA ALA A 100 15.85 -10.25 -32.72
C ALA A 100 16.45 -8.83 -32.57
N ILE A 101 15.79 -7.81 -33.12
CA ILE A 101 16.20 -6.40 -32.96
C ILE A 101 16.09 -5.97 -31.49
N ALA A 102 14.96 -6.28 -30.83
CA ALA A 102 14.75 -5.95 -29.43
C ALA A 102 15.79 -6.63 -28.50
N ALA A 103 16.12 -7.91 -28.75
CA ALA A 103 17.14 -8.63 -28.00
C ALA A 103 18.54 -8.01 -28.16
N SER A 104 18.86 -7.52 -29.36
CA SER A 104 20.14 -6.85 -29.64
C SER A 104 20.25 -5.51 -28.91
N VAL A 105 19.17 -4.72 -28.91
CA VAL A 105 19.10 -3.44 -28.17
C VAL A 105 19.18 -3.68 -26.66
N ALA A 106 18.45 -4.67 -26.14
CA ALA A 106 18.50 -5.03 -24.72
C ALA A 106 19.91 -5.51 -24.30
N GLY A 107 20.58 -6.29 -25.15
CA GLY A 107 21.97 -6.71 -24.92
C GLY A 107 22.95 -5.54 -24.89
N ALA A 108 22.83 -4.61 -25.85
CA ALA A 108 23.66 -3.40 -25.87
C ALA A 108 23.44 -2.53 -24.62
N ILE A 109 22.18 -2.34 -24.21
CA ILE A 109 21.85 -1.60 -22.98
C ILE A 109 22.45 -2.30 -21.76
N ALA A 110 22.33 -3.62 -21.64
CA ALA A 110 22.87 -4.37 -20.51
C ALA A 110 24.40 -4.27 -20.42
N ILE A 111 25.10 -4.31 -21.56
CA ILE A 111 26.56 -4.16 -21.60
C ILE A 111 26.96 -2.72 -21.23
N ILE A 112 26.25 -1.71 -21.76
CA ILE A 112 26.53 -0.31 -21.46
C ILE A 112 26.27 -0.01 -19.99
N THR A 113 25.16 -0.47 -19.41
CA THR A 113 24.86 -0.25 -17.99
C THR A 113 25.85 -0.99 -17.10
N SER A 114 26.28 -2.20 -17.46
CA SER A 114 27.31 -2.94 -16.73
C SER A 114 28.67 -2.25 -16.78
N ALA A 115 29.09 -1.76 -17.95
CA ALA A 115 30.33 -1.00 -18.12
C ALA A 115 30.28 0.34 -17.37
N MET A 116 29.13 1.02 -17.39
CA MET A 116 28.92 2.27 -16.66
C MET A 116 28.92 2.02 -15.14
N PHE A 117 28.34 0.92 -14.67
CA PHE A 117 28.44 0.50 -13.27
C PHE A 117 29.90 0.21 -12.89
N ALA A 118 30.66 -0.51 -13.72
CA ALA A 118 32.06 -0.79 -13.44
C ALA A 118 32.94 0.48 -13.43
N TYR A 119 32.63 1.47 -14.27
CA TYR A 119 33.39 2.71 -14.37
C TYR A 119 33.03 3.74 -13.28
N PHE A 120 31.75 3.86 -12.92
CA PHE A 120 31.26 4.84 -11.95
C PHE A 120 31.00 4.27 -10.55
N SER A 121 31.05 2.95 -10.35
CA SER A 121 30.92 2.38 -9.01
C SER A 121 32.23 2.65 -8.23
N PRO A 122 32.20 3.45 -7.16
CA PRO A 122 33.35 3.58 -6.30
C PRO A 122 33.65 2.20 -5.71
N ALA A 123 34.92 1.79 -5.73
CA ALA A 123 35.35 0.57 -5.05
C ALA A 123 34.83 0.61 -3.61
N VAL A 124 33.94 -0.33 -3.27
CA VAL A 124 33.29 -0.39 -1.96
C VAL A 124 34.39 -0.57 -0.91
N ASN A 125 34.66 0.49 -0.17
CA ASN A 125 35.65 0.48 0.89
C ASN A 125 35.07 -0.32 2.06
N VAL A 126 35.65 -1.48 2.36
CA VAL A 126 35.19 -2.39 3.43
C VAL A 126 35.11 -1.67 4.80
N SER A 127 35.91 -0.62 4.98
CA SER A 127 35.87 0.29 6.13
C SER A 127 34.58 1.11 6.24
N GLN A 128 33.99 1.56 5.13
CA GLN A 128 32.70 2.28 5.13
C GLN A 128 31.54 1.34 5.46
N LEU A 129 31.58 0.07 5.04
CA LEU A 129 30.58 -0.93 5.42
C LEU A 129 30.63 -1.25 6.93
N GLN A 130 31.82 -1.26 7.51
CA GLN A 130 31.99 -1.39 8.96
C GLN A 130 31.50 -0.15 9.71
N GLN A 131 31.78 1.06 9.21
CA GLN A 131 31.23 2.29 9.78
C GLN A 131 29.72 2.33 9.69
N LEU A 132 29.12 1.96 8.56
CA LEU A 132 27.66 1.94 8.42
C LEU A 132 27.01 0.91 9.35
N SER A 133 27.64 -0.24 9.55
CA SER A 133 27.17 -1.25 10.50
C SER A 133 27.25 -0.72 11.94
N LYS A 134 28.29 0.04 12.26
CA LYS A 134 28.49 0.68 13.56
C LYS A 134 27.51 1.83 13.78
N ASP A 135 27.21 2.61 12.74
CA ASP A 135 26.23 3.69 12.77
C ASP A 135 24.81 3.15 12.88
N ILE A 136 24.50 2.02 12.23
CA ILE A 136 23.24 1.29 12.42
C ILE A 136 23.15 0.76 13.87
N GLU A 137 24.24 0.25 14.44
CA GLU A 137 24.28 -0.19 15.83
C GLU A 137 24.10 0.98 16.81
N VAL A 138 24.67 2.15 16.50
CA VAL A 138 24.52 3.39 17.27
C VAL A 138 23.11 3.97 17.13
N ILE A 139 22.48 3.92 15.95
CA ILE A 139 21.07 4.30 15.76
C ILE A 139 20.15 3.34 16.53
N LYS A 140 20.44 2.04 16.51
CA LYS A 140 19.71 1.03 17.29
C LYS A 140 19.87 1.23 18.80
N ARG A 141 21.06 1.63 19.27
CA ARG A 141 21.29 2.05 20.66
C ARG A 141 20.59 3.36 20.98
N ASN A 142 20.59 4.35 20.09
CA ASN A 142 19.94 5.64 20.32
C ASN A 142 18.41 5.51 20.37
N GLN A 143 17.82 4.56 19.63
CA GLN A 143 16.42 4.16 19.80
C GLN A 143 16.15 3.45 21.14
N GLN A 144 17.13 2.70 21.69
CA GLN A 144 17.02 2.14 23.05
C GLN A 144 17.23 3.20 24.14
N VAL A 145 18.08 4.20 23.91
CA VAL A 145 18.39 5.27 24.87
C VAL A 145 17.29 6.32 24.94
N GLN A 146 16.55 6.58 23.85
CA GLN A 146 15.32 7.39 23.93
C GLN A 146 14.22 6.75 24.80
N GLY A 147 14.30 5.45 25.09
CA GLY A 147 13.44 4.78 26.09
C GLY A 147 13.87 5.00 27.55
N SER A 148 15.09 5.48 27.81
CA SER A 148 15.62 5.65 29.18
C SER A 148 15.37 7.02 29.80
N LEU A 149 14.71 7.94 29.09
CA LEU A 149 14.30 9.25 29.64
C LEU A 149 12.90 9.25 30.27
N ILE A 150 12.26 8.09 30.42
CA ILE A 150 11.03 7.92 31.22
C ILE A 150 11.34 7.06 32.45
N ASN A 151 12.32 7.50 33.25
CA ASN A 151 12.56 6.93 34.58
C ASN A 151 11.79 7.73 35.62
N GLU A 152 10.49 7.48 35.69
CA GLU A 152 9.73 7.59 36.94
C GLU A 152 8.62 6.52 37.08
N VAL A 153 8.61 5.51 36.21
CA VAL A 153 7.74 4.34 36.35
C VAL A 153 8.62 3.12 36.54
N LYS A 154 8.58 2.54 37.75
CA LYS A 154 9.21 1.25 38.05
C LYS A 154 8.73 0.23 37.02
N SER A 155 9.62 -0.21 36.13
CA SER A 155 9.27 -1.19 35.10
C SER A 155 8.77 -2.47 35.75
N LYS A 156 7.76 -3.10 35.14
CA LYS A 156 7.23 -4.40 35.59
C LYS A 156 8.02 -5.59 35.04
N LEU A 157 9.14 -5.32 34.35
CA LEU A 157 10.12 -6.33 33.99
C LEU A 157 10.75 -6.94 35.25
N PRO A 158 10.91 -8.28 35.33
CA PRO A 158 11.72 -8.90 36.37
C PRO A 158 13.14 -8.32 36.38
N GLU A 159 13.76 -8.25 37.56
CA GLU A 159 15.02 -7.50 37.80
C GLU A 159 16.21 -7.97 36.94
N ASN A 160 16.18 -9.21 36.45
CA ASN A 160 17.20 -9.79 35.55
C ASN A 160 16.67 -10.07 34.14
N ALA A 161 15.45 -9.65 33.83
CA ALA A 161 14.83 -9.98 32.56
C ALA A 161 15.47 -9.21 31.40
N ARG A 162 15.93 -9.94 30.37
CA ARG A 162 16.43 -9.34 29.14
C ARG A 162 15.33 -9.29 28.09
N LEU A 163 15.06 -8.11 27.55
CA LEU A 163 14.18 -7.94 26.39
C LEU A 163 14.80 -8.58 25.15
N ILE A 164 14.02 -9.40 24.44
CA ILE A 164 14.48 -10.20 23.29
C ILE A 164 13.80 -9.76 21.99
N SER A 165 12.50 -9.53 22.06
CA SER A 165 11.69 -9.17 20.91
C SER A 165 10.52 -8.29 21.32
N GLY A 166 9.98 -7.56 20.35
CA GLY A 166 8.82 -6.72 20.54
C GLY A 166 8.00 -6.59 19.27
N GLY A 167 6.74 -6.19 19.46
CA GLY A 167 5.76 -6.05 18.40
C GLY A 167 4.49 -5.39 18.92
N THR A 168 3.42 -5.57 18.19
CA THR A 168 2.09 -5.06 18.55
C THR A 168 1.18 -6.22 18.94
N GLY A 169 0.23 -5.98 19.82
CA GLY A 169 -0.91 -6.85 20.06
C GLY A 169 -2.16 -6.02 20.29
N PHE A 170 -3.33 -6.66 20.23
CA PHE A 170 -4.59 -5.97 20.48
C PHE A 170 -5.58 -6.85 21.24
N LEU A 171 -6.48 -6.22 21.99
CA LEU A 171 -7.48 -6.91 22.81
C LEU A 171 -8.50 -7.69 21.96
N ILE A 172 -8.74 -8.94 22.29
CA ILE A 172 -9.80 -9.76 21.68
C ILE A 172 -10.94 -10.05 22.65
N ASP A 173 -10.77 -9.75 23.94
CA ASP A 173 -11.79 -9.79 24.98
C ASP A 173 -11.41 -8.75 26.05
N THR A 174 -12.41 -8.02 26.59
CA THR A 174 -12.20 -6.98 27.60
C THR A 174 -11.65 -7.49 28.92
N LYS A 175 -11.68 -8.81 29.16
CA LYS A 175 -11.00 -9.46 30.30
C LYS A 175 -9.47 -9.42 30.21
N GLY A 176 -8.91 -8.72 29.22
CA GLY A 176 -7.47 -8.58 29.04
C GLY A 176 -6.84 -9.71 28.24
N TYR A 177 -7.59 -10.35 27.34
CA TYR A 177 -7.01 -11.28 26.37
C TYR A 177 -6.57 -10.51 25.13
N LEU A 178 -5.34 -10.72 24.70
CA LEU A 178 -4.76 -10.08 23.51
C LEU A 178 -4.36 -11.14 22.50
N VAL A 179 -4.40 -10.78 21.22
CA VAL A 179 -3.74 -11.54 20.15
C VAL A 179 -2.51 -10.77 19.66
N THR A 180 -1.46 -11.51 19.30
CA THR A 180 -0.25 -11.01 18.63
C THR A 180 0.32 -12.10 17.72
N ASN A 181 1.42 -11.85 17.02
CA ASN A 181 2.11 -12.90 16.28
C ASN A 181 2.93 -13.80 17.20
N ALA A 182 3.01 -15.09 16.86
CA ALA A 182 3.84 -16.04 17.61
C ALA A 182 5.32 -15.66 17.56
N HIS A 183 5.83 -15.20 16.41
CA HIS A 183 7.24 -14.83 16.27
C HIS A 183 7.65 -13.57 17.07
N VAL A 184 6.69 -12.80 17.58
CA VAL A 184 6.93 -11.65 18.50
C VAL A 184 7.31 -12.14 19.90
N LEU A 185 6.94 -13.37 20.27
CA LEU A 185 7.13 -13.96 21.59
C LEU A 185 8.30 -14.95 21.61
N ARG A 186 9.54 -14.49 21.41
CA ARG A 186 10.74 -15.35 21.38
C ARG A 186 11.31 -15.70 22.76
N GLY A 187 10.60 -15.38 23.85
CA GLY A 187 11.09 -15.54 25.23
C GLY A 187 10.13 -16.31 26.14
N SER A 188 10.50 -16.43 27.42
CA SER A 188 9.72 -17.14 28.45
C SER A 188 8.59 -16.31 29.06
N GLY A 189 8.60 -14.99 28.88
CA GLY A 189 7.59 -14.09 29.44
C GLY A 189 7.25 -12.92 28.52
N ALA A 190 6.14 -12.24 28.82
CA ALA A 190 5.67 -11.08 28.08
C ALA A 190 5.19 -9.96 29.01
N ILE A 191 5.47 -8.73 28.63
CA ILE A 191 4.85 -7.51 29.17
C ILE A 191 4.14 -6.81 28.03
N VAL A 192 3.01 -6.20 28.36
CA VAL A 192 2.28 -5.36 27.42
C VAL A 192 2.22 -3.93 27.95
N VAL A 193 2.36 -2.96 27.05
CA VAL A 193 2.32 -1.53 27.40
C VAL A 193 1.19 -0.88 26.62
N ASN A 194 0.31 -0.14 27.31
CA ASN A 194 -0.78 0.57 26.65
C ASN A 194 -0.32 1.91 26.01
N ASN A 195 -1.23 2.58 25.32
CA ASN A 195 -1.02 3.91 24.73
C ASN A 195 -0.64 5.01 25.73
N LYS A 196 -0.85 4.80 27.04
CA LYS A 196 -0.50 5.73 28.12
C LYS A 196 0.87 5.41 28.76
N GLY A 197 1.59 4.42 28.23
CA GLY A 197 2.89 3.99 28.76
C GLY A 197 2.81 3.11 30.01
N GLN A 198 1.61 2.67 30.43
CA GLN A 198 1.46 1.78 31.57
C GLN A 198 1.84 0.35 31.19
N GLU A 199 2.76 -0.25 31.93
CA GLU A 199 3.18 -1.64 31.76
C GLU A 199 2.27 -2.59 32.55
N PHE A 200 1.95 -3.73 31.96
CA PHE A 200 1.20 -4.82 32.57
C PHE A 200 1.89 -6.16 32.36
N THR A 201 1.96 -6.97 33.41
CA THR A 201 2.42 -8.35 33.29
C THR A 201 1.40 -9.19 32.51
N ALA A 202 1.86 -9.95 31.52
CA ALA A 202 1.03 -10.84 30.74
C ALA A 202 1.59 -12.27 30.70
N SER A 203 0.70 -13.26 30.73
CA SER A 203 1.06 -14.66 30.53
C SER A 203 0.73 -15.09 29.11
N ILE A 204 1.57 -15.95 28.54
CA ILE A 204 1.32 -16.60 27.26
C ILE A 204 0.32 -17.73 27.51
N VAL A 205 -0.92 -17.54 27.05
CA VAL A 205 -2.00 -18.53 27.21
C VAL A 205 -1.87 -19.61 26.16
N ASN A 206 -1.56 -19.20 24.93
CA ASN A 206 -1.38 -20.11 23.82
C ASN A 206 -0.43 -19.52 22.78
N ILE A 207 0.34 -20.39 22.15
CA ILE A 207 1.19 -20.04 21.02
C ILE A 207 1.01 -21.10 19.93
N ASN A 208 0.72 -20.65 18.70
CA ASN A 208 0.61 -21.52 17.53
C ASN A 208 1.55 -21.01 16.43
N PRO A 209 2.80 -21.52 16.37
CA PRO A 209 3.78 -21.12 15.37
C PRO A 209 3.38 -21.43 13.92
N ALA A 210 2.51 -22.42 13.69
CA ALA A 210 2.09 -22.85 12.35
C ALA A 210 1.24 -21.79 11.66
N VAL A 211 0.39 -21.08 12.41
CA VAL A 211 -0.42 -19.97 11.90
C VAL A 211 0.14 -18.60 12.31
N ASP A 212 1.30 -18.56 12.97
CA ASP A 212 1.98 -17.37 13.49
C ASP A 212 1.10 -16.47 14.38
N LEU A 213 0.29 -17.08 15.26
CA LEU A 213 -0.54 -16.36 16.23
C LEU A 213 -0.29 -16.85 17.66
N ALA A 214 -0.44 -15.93 18.61
CA ALA A 214 -0.41 -16.22 20.03
C ALA A 214 -1.49 -15.43 20.77
N ILE A 215 -1.99 -16.01 21.87
CA ILE A 215 -2.92 -15.35 22.79
C ILE A 215 -2.20 -15.10 24.11
N LEU A 216 -2.26 -13.85 24.55
CA LEU A 216 -1.76 -13.39 25.84
C LEU A 216 -2.94 -13.08 26.76
N LYS A 217 -2.72 -13.18 28.07
CA LYS A 217 -3.65 -12.70 29.10
C LYS A 217 -2.92 -11.74 30.03
N ILE A 218 -3.44 -10.53 30.18
CA ILE A 218 -2.98 -9.59 31.19
C ILE A 218 -3.36 -10.13 32.57
N ASN A 219 -2.36 -10.39 33.41
CA ASN A 219 -2.50 -10.91 34.77
C ASN A 219 -1.98 -9.89 35.78
N ASP A 220 -2.46 -8.66 35.64
CA ASP A 220 -1.99 -7.51 36.41
C ASP A 220 -3.18 -6.87 37.14
N LYS A 221 -2.98 -6.55 38.42
CA LYS A 221 -4.04 -5.96 39.28
C LYS A 221 -4.40 -4.54 38.86
N ASP A 222 -3.48 -3.85 38.19
CA ASP A 222 -3.69 -2.48 37.74
C ASP A 222 -4.47 -2.41 36.42
N TYR A 223 -4.69 -3.55 35.76
CA TYR A 223 -5.46 -3.62 34.53
C TYR A 223 -6.95 -3.43 34.82
N GLN A 224 -7.52 -2.36 34.26
CA GLN A 224 -8.94 -2.07 34.31
C GLN A 224 -9.61 -2.55 33.00
N PRO A 225 -10.50 -3.56 33.05
CA PRO A 225 -11.23 -4.02 31.88
C PRO A 225 -12.03 -2.91 31.20
N LEU A 226 -11.97 -2.86 29.86
CA LEU A 226 -12.84 -1.97 29.09
C LEU A 226 -14.30 -2.43 29.19
N LYS A 227 -15.24 -1.49 29.07
CA LYS A 227 -16.68 -1.82 29.04
C LYS A 227 -17.06 -2.67 27.83
N TYR A 228 -16.49 -2.35 26.68
CA TYR A 228 -16.66 -3.07 25.41
C TYR A 228 -15.49 -2.75 24.48
N LEU A 229 -15.25 -3.59 23.48
CA LEU A 229 -14.30 -3.30 22.41
C LEU A 229 -15.02 -2.52 21.29
N PRO A 230 -14.43 -1.43 20.74
CA PRO A 230 -15.11 -0.54 19.81
C PRO A 230 -15.28 -1.13 18.39
N TYR A 231 -14.61 -2.24 18.10
CA TYR A 231 -14.55 -2.90 16.79
C TYR A 231 -15.11 -4.32 16.88
N SER A 232 -15.27 -4.96 15.73
CA SER A 232 -15.54 -6.40 15.64
C SER A 232 -14.40 -7.15 14.98
N ILE A 233 -14.39 -8.48 15.10
CA ILE A 233 -13.50 -9.34 14.32
C ILE A 233 -14.31 -9.92 13.16
N ALA A 234 -13.84 -9.72 11.93
CA ALA A 234 -14.52 -10.23 10.76
C ALA A 234 -14.36 -11.75 10.64
N LYS A 235 -15.42 -12.46 10.24
CA LYS A 235 -15.35 -13.90 9.91
C LYS A 235 -14.91 -14.16 8.47
N LYS A 236 -15.08 -13.16 7.60
CA LYS A 236 -14.74 -13.22 6.18
C LYS A 236 -13.50 -12.36 5.93
N THR A 237 -12.72 -12.76 4.95
CA THR A 237 -11.65 -11.92 4.41
C THR A 237 -12.27 -10.77 3.63
N GLY A 238 -11.59 -9.62 3.65
CA GLY A 238 -11.95 -8.47 2.83
C GLY A 238 -11.87 -8.73 1.32
N ASP A 239 -12.34 -7.75 0.55
CA ASP A 239 -12.32 -7.80 -0.91
C ASP A 239 -11.10 -7.06 -1.50
N LEU A 240 -10.75 -7.38 -2.75
CA LEU A 240 -9.64 -6.72 -3.44
C LEU A 240 -9.91 -5.23 -3.56
N GLY A 241 -8.89 -4.42 -3.26
CA GLY A 241 -9.00 -2.96 -3.27
C GLY A 241 -9.73 -2.37 -2.05
N GLU A 242 -10.15 -3.19 -1.08
CA GLU A 242 -10.71 -2.69 0.17
C GLU A 242 -9.67 -1.86 0.92
N GLU A 243 -10.05 -0.63 1.27
CA GLU A 243 -9.20 0.26 2.06
C GLU A 243 -9.13 -0.22 3.50
N ILE A 244 -7.91 -0.28 4.01
CA ILE A 244 -7.58 -0.83 5.32
C ILE A 244 -6.64 0.10 6.06
N PHE A 245 -6.60 -0.04 7.38
CA PHE A 245 -5.62 0.63 8.22
C PHE A 245 -5.17 -0.24 9.38
N THR A 246 -4.05 0.14 9.97
CA THR A 246 -3.48 -0.53 11.14
C THR A 246 -2.96 0.52 12.12
N LEU A 247 -2.91 0.11 13.38
CA LEU A 247 -2.19 0.80 14.45
C LEU A 247 -1.13 -0.16 14.98
N GLY A 248 0.08 0.32 15.22
CA GLY A 248 1.15 -0.49 15.79
C GLY A 248 2.26 0.33 16.40
N TYR A 249 3.26 -0.36 16.95
CA TYR A 249 4.37 0.25 17.70
C TYR A 249 5.72 0.06 17.02
N PRO A 250 5.97 0.64 15.82
CA PRO A 250 7.26 0.48 15.14
C PRO A 250 8.41 1.22 15.84
N ARG A 251 8.09 2.20 16.70
CA ARG A 251 9.06 3.05 17.42
C ARG A 251 8.69 3.22 18.90
N ASN A 252 8.03 2.22 19.49
CA ASN A 252 7.46 2.27 20.85
C ASN A 252 6.39 3.36 21.08
N GLU A 253 5.87 3.93 20.00
CA GLU A 253 4.71 4.84 19.97
C GLU A 253 3.67 4.31 18.97
N ILE A 254 2.39 4.65 19.17
CA ILE A 254 1.35 4.26 18.21
C ILE A 254 1.57 5.02 16.90
N VAL A 255 1.72 4.27 15.80
CA VAL A 255 1.79 4.80 14.45
C VAL A 255 0.60 4.28 13.65
N TYR A 256 -0.10 5.22 13.02
CA TYR A 256 -1.15 4.95 12.06
C TYR A 256 -0.59 4.66 10.68
N THR A 257 -1.13 3.66 10.00
CA THR A 257 -0.80 3.38 8.59
C THR A 257 -2.03 2.93 7.83
N GLN A 258 -2.21 3.45 6.62
CA GLN A 258 -3.29 3.11 5.71
C GLN A 258 -2.75 2.33 4.50
N GLY A 259 -3.61 1.51 3.90
CA GLY A 259 -3.30 0.77 2.69
C GLY A 259 -4.54 0.12 2.07
N TYR A 260 -4.29 -0.91 1.25
CA TYR A 260 -5.33 -1.66 0.54
C TYR A 260 -5.07 -3.16 0.61
N LEU A 261 -6.13 -3.96 0.56
CA LEU A 261 -6.03 -5.40 0.34
C LEU A 261 -5.68 -5.68 -1.12
N SER A 262 -4.52 -6.33 -1.35
CA SER A 262 -3.94 -6.54 -2.68
C SER A 262 -4.21 -7.92 -3.26
N ALA A 263 -4.24 -8.96 -2.43
CA ALA A 263 -4.58 -10.32 -2.84
C ALA A 263 -5.26 -11.08 -1.70
N LYS A 264 -6.20 -11.97 -2.04
CA LYS A 264 -6.95 -12.80 -1.07
C LYS A 264 -6.13 -13.93 -0.46
N THR A 265 -4.95 -14.22 -1.01
CA THR A 265 -3.98 -15.21 -0.54
C THR A 265 -2.67 -14.52 -0.20
N GLY A 266 -1.86 -15.16 0.63
CA GLY A 266 -0.49 -14.74 0.90
C GLY A 266 0.50 -15.29 -0.11
N PHE A 267 1.77 -15.31 0.31
CA PHE A 267 2.88 -15.83 -0.48
C PHE A 267 2.64 -17.28 -0.89
N ASP A 268 3.01 -17.62 -2.13
CA ASP A 268 2.92 -18.98 -2.69
C ASP A 268 1.56 -19.68 -2.48
N GLY A 269 0.47 -18.90 -2.56
CA GLY A 269 -0.88 -19.43 -2.42
C GLY A 269 -1.33 -19.70 -0.97
N ASP A 270 -0.61 -19.21 0.04
CA ASP A 270 -1.02 -19.34 1.44
C ASP A 270 -2.47 -18.85 1.65
N THR A 271 -3.34 -19.77 2.06
CA THR A 271 -4.76 -19.48 2.27
C THR A 271 -5.05 -18.90 3.66
N LEU A 272 -4.09 -18.94 4.58
CA LEU A 272 -4.23 -18.44 5.94
C LEU A 272 -3.95 -16.94 6.04
N SER A 273 -3.20 -16.38 5.09
CA SER A 273 -2.90 -14.96 5.01
C SER A 273 -3.45 -14.31 3.74
N THR A 274 -3.35 -13.00 3.69
CA THR A 274 -3.79 -12.14 2.59
C THR A 274 -2.68 -11.13 2.33
N GLN A 275 -2.42 -10.80 1.08
CA GLN A 275 -1.47 -9.75 0.72
C GLN A 275 -2.12 -8.38 0.86
N ILE A 276 -1.38 -7.43 1.42
CA ILE A 276 -1.80 -6.04 1.58
C ILE A 276 -0.69 -5.10 1.09
N GLN A 277 -1.11 -3.94 0.58
CA GLN A 277 -0.23 -2.86 0.20
C GLN A 277 -0.26 -1.80 1.30
N MET A 278 0.70 -1.86 2.22
CA MET A 278 0.95 -0.81 3.22
C MET A 278 2.39 -0.88 3.70
N ASN A 279 2.88 0.23 4.25
CA ASN A 279 4.21 0.26 4.85
C ASN A 279 4.21 -0.59 6.12
N SER A 280 5.00 -1.66 6.14
CA SER A 280 5.23 -2.47 7.33
C SER A 280 6.67 -2.33 7.80
N ASN A 281 6.84 -1.80 9.01
CA ASN A 281 8.12 -1.74 9.68
C ASN A 281 8.16 -2.79 10.80
N PRO A 282 9.36 -3.24 11.21
CA PRO A 282 9.52 -3.97 12.47
C PRO A 282 8.80 -3.25 13.61
N GLY A 283 8.10 -4.00 14.47
CA GLY A 283 7.26 -3.48 15.55
C GLY A 283 5.76 -3.40 15.21
N ASN A 284 5.38 -3.34 13.94
CA ASN A 284 3.96 -3.40 13.54
C ASN A 284 3.38 -4.83 13.56
N SER A 285 4.23 -5.87 13.57
CA SER A 285 3.82 -7.28 13.65
C SER A 285 2.92 -7.55 14.84
N GLY A 286 1.76 -8.15 14.57
CA GLY A 286 0.73 -8.46 15.55
C GLY A 286 -0.34 -7.37 15.69
N GLY A 287 -0.20 -6.25 14.96
CA GLY A 287 -1.19 -5.18 14.93
C GLY A 287 -2.49 -5.55 14.19
N PRO A 288 -3.63 -4.96 14.57
CA PRO A 288 -4.90 -5.23 13.92
C PRO A 288 -4.98 -4.52 12.56
N VAL A 289 -5.37 -5.25 11.52
CA VAL A 289 -5.71 -4.68 10.21
C VAL A 289 -7.23 -4.53 10.14
N LEU A 290 -7.69 -3.28 10.07
CA LEU A 290 -9.11 -2.91 10.08
C LEU A 290 -9.56 -2.37 8.73
N ASN A 291 -10.82 -2.64 8.38
CA ASN A 291 -11.49 -1.94 7.28
C ASN A 291 -12.22 -0.66 7.76
N LYS A 292 -12.80 0.08 6.82
CA LYS A 292 -13.59 1.30 7.10
C LYS A 292 -14.74 1.11 8.09
N LYS A 293 -15.26 -0.11 8.23
CA LYS A 293 -16.37 -0.43 9.14
C LYS A 293 -15.89 -0.71 10.58
N GLY A 294 -14.59 -0.60 10.86
CA GLY A 294 -14.04 -0.98 12.16
C GLY A 294 -14.14 -2.49 12.40
N GLU A 295 -13.97 -3.28 11.35
CA GLU A 295 -13.89 -4.74 11.44
C GLU A 295 -12.43 -5.14 11.26
N VAL A 296 -11.88 -5.88 12.22
CA VAL A 296 -10.54 -6.49 12.11
C VAL A 296 -10.64 -7.64 11.11
N ILE A 297 -10.05 -7.45 9.94
CA ILE A 297 -10.02 -8.44 8.86
C ILE A 297 -8.74 -9.30 8.88
N GLY A 298 -7.74 -8.88 9.66
CA GLY A 298 -6.50 -9.61 9.81
C GLY A 298 -5.57 -9.07 10.88
N ILE A 299 -4.43 -9.75 11.03
CA ILE A 299 -3.33 -9.41 11.92
C ILE A 299 -2.10 -9.21 11.06
N LEU A 300 -1.51 -8.02 11.11
CA LEU A 300 -0.33 -7.68 10.32
C LEU A 300 0.83 -8.60 10.69
N SER A 301 1.54 -9.17 9.71
CA SER A 301 2.74 -10.00 9.93
C SER A 301 3.90 -9.53 9.07
N THR A 302 5.03 -9.23 9.72
CA THR A 302 6.29 -8.87 9.06
C THR A 302 7.24 -10.06 8.92
N ARG A 303 6.76 -11.30 9.10
CA ARG A 303 7.59 -12.51 9.03
C ARG A 303 8.12 -12.78 7.61
N GLN A 304 7.35 -12.42 6.59
CA GLN A 304 7.61 -12.75 5.18
C GLN A 304 7.98 -11.53 4.31
N THR A 305 8.62 -10.50 4.86
CA THR A 305 9.05 -9.30 4.11
C THR A 305 10.23 -9.54 3.15
N HIS A 306 10.51 -10.79 2.75
CA HIS A 306 11.73 -11.20 2.04
C HIS A 306 11.71 -10.91 0.53
N ALA A 307 10.67 -10.29 -0.03
CA ALA A 307 10.66 -9.86 -1.43
C ALA A 307 9.89 -8.54 -1.60
N ASP A 308 10.59 -7.51 -2.09
CA ASP A 308 10.04 -6.36 -2.83
C ASP A 308 8.81 -5.66 -2.24
N GLY A 309 8.87 -5.21 -0.98
CA GLY A 309 7.85 -4.31 -0.42
C GLY A 309 6.47 -4.94 -0.25
N ILE A 310 6.37 -6.26 -0.26
CA ILE A 310 5.11 -6.99 -0.07
C ILE A 310 4.86 -7.21 1.43
N THR A 311 3.64 -6.89 1.88
CA THR A 311 3.20 -7.08 3.27
C THR A 311 2.05 -8.07 3.33
N PHE A 312 1.99 -8.84 4.41
CA PHE A 312 0.95 -9.85 4.62
C PHE A 312 0.19 -9.59 5.92
N ALA A 313 -1.08 -9.99 5.93
CA ALA A 313 -1.88 -10.10 7.14
C ALA A 313 -2.46 -11.51 7.28
N ILE A 314 -2.31 -12.09 8.46
CA ILE A 314 -2.96 -13.34 8.83
C ILE A 314 -4.46 -13.07 8.94
N LYS A 315 -5.30 -13.88 8.29
CA LYS A 315 -6.75 -13.65 8.26
C LYS A 315 -7.35 -13.75 9.66
N SER A 316 -8.26 -12.83 9.98
CA SER A 316 -8.97 -12.78 11.28
C SER A 316 -9.73 -14.06 11.62
N LYS A 317 -10.15 -14.86 10.62
CA LYS A 317 -10.75 -16.19 10.80
C LYS A 317 -9.88 -17.12 11.66
N ASN A 318 -8.56 -16.98 11.61
CA ASN A 318 -7.65 -17.80 12.40
C ASN A 318 -7.75 -17.50 13.91
N ILE A 319 -8.15 -16.28 14.30
CA ILE A 319 -8.45 -15.93 15.70
C ILE A 319 -9.61 -16.78 16.23
N TYR A 320 -10.68 -16.93 15.45
CA TYR A 320 -11.82 -17.76 15.84
C TYR A 320 -11.41 -19.22 16.04
N SER A 321 -10.59 -19.76 15.13
CA SER A 321 -10.11 -21.14 15.24
C SER A 321 -9.32 -21.34 16.53
N LEU A 322 -8.39 -20.42 16.82
CA LEU A 322 -7.56 -20.46 18.02
C LEU A 322 -8.40 -20.36 19.30
N VAL A 323 -9.35 -19.43 19.35
CA VAL A 323 -10.22 -19.20 20.51
C VAL A 323 -11.20 -20.35 20.73
N ASN A 324 -11.70 -20.96 19.65
CA ASN A 324 -12.56 -22.14 19.76
C ASN A 324 -11.78 -23.33 20.31
N HIS A 325 -10.53 -23.54 19.89
CA HIS A 325 -9.67 -24.58 20.47
C HIS A 325 -9.47 -24.38 21.98
N LEU A 326 -9.16 -23.16 22.42
CA LEU A 326 -8.99 -22.86 23.86
C LEU A 326 -10.28 -23.03 24.65
N ASN A 327 -11.40 -22.55 24.12
CA ASN A 327 -12.69 -22.62 24.81
C ASN A 327 -13.25 -24.05 24.92
N ASN A 328 -12.82 -24.98 24.05
CA ASN A 328 -13.32 -26.35 24.00
C ASN A 328 -12.35 -27.37 24.62
N ASN A 329 -11.11 -26.97 24.97
CA ASN A 329 -10.15 -27.88 25.56
C ASN A 329 -10.43 -28.03 27.07
N ASP A 330 -11.04 -29.14 27.47
CA ASP A 330 -11.36 -29.47 28.87
C ASP A 330 -10.13 -29.60 29.78
N SER A 331 -8.93 -29.69 29.21
CA SER A 331 -7.66 -29.71 29.98
C SER A 331 -7.23 -28.32 30.48
N GLU A 332 -7.82 -27.24 29.93
CA GLU A 332 -7.54 -25.84 30.28
C GLU A 332 -8.68 -25.21 31.10
N LYS A 333 -9.31 -26.00 31.99
CA LYS A 333 -10.49 -25.61 32.81
C LYS A 333 -10.35 -24.33 33.66
N ASN A 334 -9.15 -23.77 33.79
CA ASN A 334 -8.90 -22.50 34.49
C ASN A 334 -8.94 -21.26 33.56
N ILE A 335 -9.08 -21.45 32.24
CA ILE A 335 -9.21 -20.33 31.29
C ILE A 335 -10.67 -19.88 31.25
N THR A 336 -10.91 -18.64 31.66
CA THR A 336 -12.24 -18.04 31.50
C THR A 336 -12.58 -17.94 30.02
N LYS A 337 -13.73 -18.51 29.60
CA LYS A 337 -14.22 -18.50 28.22
C LYS A 337 -14.04 -17.13 27.55
N ILE A 338 -13.27 -17.11 26.47
CA ILE A 338 -12.94 -15.92 25.69
C ILE A 338 -14.13 -15.59 24.78
N LYS A 339 -14.60 -14.34 24.82
CA LYS A 339 -15.71 -13.81 24.02
C LYS A 339 -15.20 -12.76 23.03
N LEU A 340 -15.16 -13.14 21.76
CA LEU A 340 -14.74 -12.24 20.68
C LEU A 340 -15.80 -11.16 20.39
N PRO A 341 -15.37 -9.93 20.03
CA PRO A 341 -16.30 -8.87 19.70
C PRO A 341 -16.94 -9.12 18.33
N LEU A 342 -18.27 -9.14 18.29
CA LEU A 342 -19.06 -9.46 17.10
C LEU A 342 -19.65 -8.23 16.40
N LYS A 343 -19.65 -7.07 17.06
CA LYS A 343 -20.25 -5.83 16.55
C LYS A 343 -19.26 -4.69 16.60
N SER A 344 -19.13 -3.96 15.49
CA SER A 344 -18.39 -2.70 15.45
C SER A 344 -19.28 -1.55 15.89
N TYR A 345 -18.74 -0.68 16.75
CA TYR A 345 -19.36 0.55 17.24
C TYR A 345 -18.71 1.80 16.65
N ILE A 346 -17.76 1.62 15.73
CA ILE A 346 -17.00 2.70 15.09
C ILE A 346 -17.19 2.75 13.58
N ALA A 347 -18.10 1.94 13.03
CA ALA A 347 -18.34 1.85 11.59
C ALA A 347 -18.74 3.18 10.93
N ASN A 348 -19.46 4.03 11.66
CA ASN A 348 -19.94 5.33 11.16
C ASN A 348 -19.08 6.51 11.64
N ASN A 349 -18.03 6.25 12.42
CA ASN A 349 -17.11 7.27 12.88
C ASN A 349 -16.15 7.68 11.75
N ASN A 350 -15.69 8.93 11.76
CA ASN A 350 -14.61 9.36 10.88
C ASN A 350 -13.28 8.65 11.26
N ARG A 351 -12.25 8.75 10.42
CA ARG A 351 -11.00 8.01 10.64
C ARG A 351 -10.29 8.39 11.94
N GLU A 352 -10.28 9.66 12.30
CA GLU A 352 -9.64 10.15 13.54
C GLU A 352 -10.32 9.56 14.78
N GLU A 353 -11.65 9.56 14.80
CA GLU A 353 -12.44 8.96 15.89
C GLU A 353 -12.29 7.45 15.96
N GLN A 354 -12.18 6.76 14.81
CA GLN A 354 -11.88 5.33 14.76
C GLN A 354 -10.52 5.06 15.40
N VAL A 355 -9.49 5.81 15.01
CA VAL A 355 -8.12 5.67 15.54
C VAL A 355 -8.12 5.92 17.04
N LYS A 356 -8.68 7.04 17.51
CA LYS A 356 -8.73 7.39 18.93
C LYS A 356 -9.37 6.31 19.80
N LYS A 357 -10.45 5.68 19.33
CA LYS A 357 -11.10 4.58 20.05
C LYS A 357 -10.29 3.28 20.01
N MET A 358 -9.55 3.04 18.92
CA MET A 358 -8.72 1.85 18.76
C MET A 358 -7.45 1.90 19.59
N GLU A 359 -6.86 3.07 19.82
CA GLU A 359 -5.61 3.24 20.58
C GLU A 359 -5.64 2.58 21.96
N ASP A 360 -6.76 2.69 22.69
CA ASP A 360 -6.93 2.09 24.02
C ASP A 360 -6.97 0.55 23.99
N CYS A 361 -7.09 -0.05 22.80
CA CYS A 361 -7.18 -1.49 22.61
C CYS A 361 -5.92 -2.11 22.02
N VAL A 362 -4.92 -1.31 21.66
CA VAL A 362 -3.68 -1.73 21.00
C VAL A 362 -2.52 -1.54 21.98
N PHE A 363 -1.64 -2.53 22.06
CA PHE A 363 -0.59 -2.64 23.06
C PHE A 363 0.75 -2.94 22.41
N LEU A 364 1.81 -2.32 22.94
CA LEU A 364 3.18 -2.72 22.66
C LEU A 364 3.47 -4.01 23.42
N VAL A 365 3.82 -5.07 22.71
CA VAL A 365 4.20 -6.36 23.29
C VAL A 365 5.71 -6.42 23.39
N LYS A 366 6.22 -6.72 24.59
CA LYS A 366 7.63 -6.89 24.91
C LYS A 366 7.86 -8.30 25.45
N ALA A 367 8.59 -9.14 24.72
CA ALA A 367 8.96 -10.48 25.18
C ALA A 367 10.34 -10.47 25.85
N TYR A 368 10.48 -11.22 26.94
CA TYR A 368 11.72 -11.30 27.72
C TYR A 368 12.05 -12.74 28.12
N ASN A 369 13.32 -12.98 28.46
CA ASN A 369 13.75 -14.16 29.22
C ASN A 369 14.15 -13.76 30.63
N ASN A 370 13.95 -14.70 31.56
CA ASN A 370 14.46 -14.61 32.93
C ASN A 370 15.97 -14.85 33.01
#